data_AF-A0AA43KV24-F1
#
_entry.id   AF-A0AA43KV24-F1
#
_cell.length_a   1.000
_cell.length_b   1.000
_cell.length_c   1.000
_cell.angle_alpha   90.00
_cell.angle_beta   90.00
_cell.angle_gamma   90.00
#
_symmetry.space_group_name_H-M   'P 1'
#
loop_
_entity.id
_entity.type
_entity.pdbx_description
1 polymer ?
#
loop_
_entity_poly.entity_id
_entity_poly.type
_entity_poly.pdbx_seq_one_letter_code
_entity_poly.pdbx_strand_id
1 'polypeptide(L)'
;MNQLPLITEKLFKQHSPVTSNTDISEFIPYISIAQDLHIAGILGIPLMDELHEQVKSNTLTAESSELILKIAPALSFYAVYQALPFHWATIVNKGITIRESENSKGIDIKDLAQLRQWIKNDADTLKERLTDFLRSHREVYPLWIPDNACDKQGDFDSGFFFRGK
;
A
#
# COMPACT_ATOMS: atom_id res chain seq x y z
N MET A 1 -6.53 12.68 7.24
CA MET A 1 -5.88 13.76 6.45
C MET A 1 -5.56 13.15 5.10
N ASN A 2 -5.95 13.78 3.99
CA ASN A 2 -5.60 13.31 2.66
C ASN A 2 -4.10 13.57 2.47
N GLN A 3 -3.27 12.58 2.79
CA GLN A 3 -1.82 12.68 2.66
C GLN A 3 -1.44 12.69 1.18
N LEU A 4 -0.48 13.55 0.83
CA LEU A 4 0.09 13.61 -0.51
C LEU A 4 0.66 12.21 -0.87
N PRO A 5 0.33 11.64 -2.03
CA PRO A 5 0.89 10.36 -2.44
C PRO A 5 2.42 10.49 -2.61
N LEU A 6 3.17 9.55 -2.03
CA LEU A 6 4.64 9.51 -2.15
C LEU A 6 5.10 9.24 -3.58
N ILE A 7 4.27 8.56 -4.38
CA ILE A 7 4.58 8.22 -5.77
C ILE A 7 3.77 9.10 -6.72
N THR A 8 4.41 9.47 -7.83
CA THR A 8 3.75 10.20 -8.92
C THR A 8 2.94 9.24 -9.80
N GLU A 9 1.96 9.78 -10.52
CA GLU A 9 1.18 9.02 -11.51
C GLU A 9 2.07 8.31 -12.55
N LYS A 10 3.21 8.92 -12.91
CA LYS A 10 4.17 8.34 -13.85
C LYS A 10 4.80 7.06 -13.29
N LEU A 11 5.20 7.07 -12.02
CA LEU A 11 5.74 5.87 -11.37
C LEU A 11 4.66 4.79 -11.22
N PHE A 12 3.43 5.21 -10.90
CA PHE A 12 2.30 4.30 -10.86
C PHE A 12 2.03 3.65 -12.24
N LYS A 13 2.08 4.41 -13.35
CA LYS A 13 1.98 3.85 -14.72
C LYS A 13 3.05 2.82 -15.02
N GLN A 14 4.27 3.09 -14.58
CA GLN A 14 5.41 2.25 -14.91
C GLN A 14 5.42 0.93 -14.15
N HIS A 15 4.85 0.92 -12.92
CA HIS A 15 4.94 -0.23 -12.03
C HIS A 15 3.62 -0.94 -11.77
N SER A 16 2.47 -0.33 -12.06
CA SER A 16 1.17 -0.98 -11.87
C SER A 16 0.86 -1.98 -13.00
N PRO A 17 0.05 -3.01 -12.73
CA PRO A 17 -0.48 -3.91 -13.76
C PRO A 17 -1.59 -3.26 -14.63
N VAL A 18 -1.89 -1.97 -14.44
CA VAL A 18 -2.97 -1.27 -15.15
C VAL A 18 -2.50 -0.89 -16.55
N THR A 19 -3.35 -1.10 -17.56
CA THR A 19 -3.01 -0.76 -18.94
C THR A 19 -3.04 0.76 -19.19
N SER A 20 -2.22 1.23 -20.13
CA SER A 20 -2.00 2.65 -20.43
C SER A 20 -3.25 3.45 -20.80
N ASN A 21 -4.36 2.78 -21.11
CA ASN A 21 -5.63 3.39 -21.52
C ASN A 21 -6.55 3.76 -20.34
N THR A 22 -6.20 3.36 -19.12
CA THR A 22 -7.03 3.60 -17.93
C THR A 22 -6.73 4.97 -17.33
N ASP A 23 -7.76 5.71 -16.93
CA ASP A 23 -7.58 6.99 -16.23
C ASP A 23 -7.03 6.73 -14.83
N ILE A 24 -5.88 7.30 -14.54
CA ILE A 24 -5.13 7.09 -13.30
C ILE A 24 -5.59 8.04 -12.20
N SER A 25 -6.30 9.09 -12.58
CA SER A 25 -6.96 9.99 -11.65
C SER A 25 -7.92 9.21 -10.73
N GLU A 26 -8.55 8.14 -11.24
CA GLU A 26 -9.41 7.24 -10.46
C GLU A 26 -8.63 6.42 -9.41
N PHE A 27 -7.32 6.21 -9.62
CA PHE A 27 -6.45 5.43 -8.74
C PHE A 27 -5.82 6.25 -7.61
N ILE A 28 -5.71 7.58 -7.76
CA ILE A 28 -5.13 8.49 -6.76
C ILE A 28 -5.63 8.25 -5.33
N PRO A 29 -6.95 8.19 -5.04
CA PRO A 29 -7.42 7.95 -3.67
C PRO A 29 -6.96 6.59 -3.13
N TYR A 30 -6.87 5.57 -3.99
CA TYR A 30 -6.42 4.24 -3.58
C TYR A 30 -4.92 4.15 -3.37
N ILE A 31 -4.12 5.02 -4.01
CA ILE A 31 -2.69 5.17 -3.71
C ILE A 31 -2.51 5.67 -2.28
N SER A 32 -3.22 6.72 -1.87
CA SER A 32 -3.16 7.23 -0.49
C SER A 32 -3.62 6.17 0.52
N ILE A 33 -4.73 5.47 0.24
CA ILE A 33 -5.23 4.39 1.11
C ILE A 33 -4.21 3.24 1.21
N ALA A 34 -3.63 2.81 0.09
CA ALA A 34 -2.64 1.74 0.07
C ALA A 34 -1.36 2.13 0.81
N GLN A 35 -0.95 3.39 0.72
CA GLN A 35 0.20 3.92 1.43
C GLN A 35 -0.01 3.81 2.95
N ASP A 36 -1.15 4.28 3.45
CA ASP A 36 -1.44 4.25 4.88
C ASP A 36 -1.61 2.82 5.41
N LEU A 37 -2.25 1.94 4.64
CA LEU A 37 -2.55 0.58 5.09
C LEU A 37 -1.36 -0.39 5.01
N HIS A 38 -0.54 -0.29 3.97
CA HIS A 38 0.47 -1.32 3.67
C HIS A 38 1.90 -0.80 3.76
N ILE A 39 2.15 0.48 3.51
CA ILE A 39 3.50 1.05 3.42
C ILE A 39 3.90 1.75 4.72
N ALA A 40 2.98 2.48 5.36
CA ALA A 40 3.24 3.23 6.59
C ALA A 40 3.74 2.34 7.74
N GLY A 41 3.20 1.12 7.88
CA GLY A 41 3.65 0.15 8.90
C GLY A 41 5.08 -0.35 8.68
N ILE A 42 5.55 -0.40 7.42
CA ILE A 42 6.89 -0.91 7.09
C ILE A 42 7.94 0.16 7.33
N LEU A 43 7.67 1.39 6.89
CA LEU A 43 8.61 2.50 6.98
C LEU A 43 8.66 3.08 8.41
N GLY A 44 7.52 3.03 9.11
CA GLY A 44 7.32 3.72 10.37
C GLY A 44 6.97 5.19 10.18
N ILE A 45 6.30 5.76 11.18
CA ILE A 45 5.89 7.17 11.22
C ILE A 45 7.05 8.15 10.96
N PRO A 46 8.24 8.04 11.62
CA PRO A 46 9.28 9.06 11.47
C PRO A 46 9.85 9.13 10.05
N LEU A 47 10.06 7.98 9.40
CA LEU A 47 10.57 7.93 8.04
C LEU A 47 9.51 8.39 7.01
N MET A 48 8.24 8.07 7.26
CA MET A 48 7.13 8.55 6.45
C MET A 48 7.01 10.08 6.50
N ASP A 49 7.06 10.66 7.69
CA ASP A 49 6.96 12.12 7.88
C ASP A 49 8.13 12.86 7.19
N GLU A 50 9.36 12.33 7.28
CA GLU A 50 10.52 12.87 6.58
C GLU A 50 10.32 12.85 5.06
N LEU A 51 9.88 11.73 4.50
CA LEU A 51 9.62 11.62 3.06
C LEU A 51 8.51 12.58 2.62
N HIS A 52 7.43 12.71 3.39
CA HIS A 52 6.35 13.67 3.08
C HIS A 52 6.84 15.10 3.11
N GLU A 53 7.66 15.48 4.10
CA GLU A 53 8.22 16.82 4.18
C GLU A 53 9.12 17.11 2.98
N GLN A 54 10.02 16.18 2.62
CA GLN A 54 10.93 16.34 1.48
C GLN A 54 10.20 16.41 0.13
N VAL A 55 9.15 15.62 -0.06
CA VAL A 55 8.31 15.71 -1.27
C VAL A 55 7.58 17.05 -1.31
N LYS A 56 7.05 17.51 -0.18
CA LYS A 56 6.31 18.79 -0.10
C LYS A 56 7.20 20.01 -0.31
N SER A 57 8.43 19.99 0.19
CA SER A 57 9.41 21.07 0.05
C SER A 57 10.20 21.00 -1.26
N ASN A 58 10.04 19.94 -2.06
CA ASN A 58 10.89 19.62 -3.22
C ASN A 58 12.39 19.53 -2.87
N THR A 59 12.74 19.06 -1.67
CA THR A 59 14.12 18.88 -1.21
C THR A 59 14.51 17.40 -1.09
N LEU A 60 14.03 16.57 -2.01
CA LEU A 60 14.34 15.13 -2.06
C LEU A 60 15.85 14.90 -2.19
N THR A 61 16.41 14.18 -1.22
CA THR A 61 17.80 13.71 -1.29
C THR A 61 17.91 12.54 -2.27
N ALA A 62 19.14 12.19 -2.67
CA ALA A 62 19.39 11.04 -3.53
C ALA A 62 18.86 9.74 -2.90
N GLU A 63 19.08 9.56 -1.59
CA GLU A 63 18.62 8.40 -0.82
C GLU A 63 17.10 8.33 -0.77
N SER A 64 16.42 9.43 -0.43
CA SER A 64 14.95 9.47 -0.40
C SER A 64 14.33 9.19 -1.76
N SER A 65 14.96 9.67 -2.84
CA SER A 65 14.53 9.38 -4.21
C SER A 65 14.68 7.89 -4.54
N GLU A 66 15.80 7.27 -4.17
CA GLU A 66 15.99 5.82 -4.33
C GLU A 66 14.94 5.03 -3.53
N LEU A 67 14.68 5.42 -2.29
CA LEU A 67 13.68 4.77 -1.45
C LEU A 67 12.28 4.87 -2.08
N ILE A 68 11.87 6.03 -2.60
CA ILE A 68 10.59 6.19 -3.30
C ILE A 68 10.51 5.25 -4.53
N LEU A 69 11.60 5.11 -5.29
CA LEU A 69 11.66 4.18 -6.43
C LEU A 69 11.52 2.72 -6.00
N LYS A 70 12.02 2.34 -4.82
CA LYS A 70 11.84 0.99 -4.26
C LYS A 70 10.43 0.77 -3.69
N ILE A 71 9.78 1.81 -3.16
CA ILE A 71 8.41 1.75 -2.67
C ILE A 71 7.40 1.63 -3.82
N ALA A 72 7.69 2.27 -4.96
CA ALA A 72 6.74 2.42 -6.05
C ALA A 72 6.11 1.11 -6.58
N PRO A 73 6.85 -0.01 -6.76
CA PRO A 73 6.25 -1.28 -7.16
C PRO A 73 5.23 -1.81 -6.17
N ALA A 74 5.59 -1.92 -4.89
CA ALA A 74 4.69 -2.46 -3.86
C ALA A 74 3.45 -1.57 -3.71
N LEU A 75 3.64 -0.25 -3.62
CA LEU A 75 2.55 0.70 -3.48
C LEU A 75 1.60 0.68 -4.69
N SER A 76 2.13 0.56 -5.91
CA SER A 76 1.31 0.51 -7.12
C SER A 76 0.42 -0.74 -7.16
N PHE A 77 0.97 -1.91 -6.82
CA PHE A 77 0.17 -3.14 -6.75
C PHE A 77 -0.88 -3.09 -5.64
N TYR A 78 -0.54 -2.57 -4.45
CA TYR A 78 -1.52 -2.41 -3.38
C TYR A 78 -2.62 -1.39 -3.71
N ALA A 79 -2.29 -0.31 -4.41
CA ALA A 79 -3.28 0.65 -4.88
C ALA A 79 -4.28 -0.01 -5.83
N VAL A 80 -3.81 -0.83 -6.78
CA VAL A 80 -4.70 -1.63 -7.64
C VAL A 80 -5.53 -2.62 -6.83
N TYR A 81 -4.92 -3.33 -5.88
CA TYR A 81 -5.63 -4.26 -4.99
C TYR A 81 -6.80 -3.60 -4.23
N GLN A 82 -6.62 -2.35 -3.78
CA GLN A 82 -7.67 -1.57 -3.12
C GLN A 82 -8.70 -1.03 -4.09
N ALA A 83 -8.29 -0.69 -5.32
CA ALA A 83 -9.17 -0.12 -6.34
C ALA A 83 -10.11 -1.15 -7.00
N LEU A 84 -9.68 -2.41 -7.14
CA LEU A 84 -10.41 -3.46 -7.87
C LEU A 84 -11.89 -3.64 -7.46
N PRO A 85 -12.25 -3.73 -6.17
CA PRO A 85 -13.65 -3.93 -5.78
C PRO A 85 -14.57 -2.78 -6.25
N PHE A 86 -14.06 -1.55 -6.21
CA PHE A 86 -14.81 -0.34 -6.55
C PHE A 86 -14.89 -0.08 -8.05
N HIS A 87 -13.94 -0.63 -8.82
CA HIS A 87 -14.01 -0.68 -10.28
C HIS A 87 -15.04 -1.71 -10.75
N TRP A 88 -15.23 -2.81 -10.01
CA TRP A 88 -16.26 -3.81 -10.31
C TRP A 88 -17.66 -3.37 -9.89
N ALA A 89 -17.81 -2.90 -8.65
CA ALA A 89 -19.06 -2.38 -8.12
C ALA A 89 -18.93 -0.91 -7.74
N THR A 90 -19.70 -0.06 -8.41
CA THR A 90 -19.75 1.37 -8.10
C THR A 90 -20.90 1.66 -7.14
N ILE A 91 -20.63 2.46 -6.11
CA ILE A 91 -21.63 2.94 -5.17
C ILE A 91 -22.23 4.22 -5.77
N VAL A 92 -23.53 4.22 -6.01
CA VAL A 92 -24.29 5.37 -6.53
C VAL A 92 -25.40 5.75 -5.55
N ASN A 93 -25.96 6.96 -5.66
CA ASN A 93 -27.01 7.45 -4.75
C ASN A 93 -28.24 6.53 -4.62
N LYS A 94 -28.47 5.67 -5.62
CA LYS A 94 -29.60 4.73 -5.67
C LYS A 94 -29.25 3.30 -5.23
N GLY A 95 -28.02 3.03 -4.79
CA GLY A 95 -27.56 1.70 -4.37
C GLY A 95 -26.20 1.30 -4.94
N ILE A 96 -25.93 0.00 -5.02
CA ILE A 96 -24.69 -0.56 -5.57
C ILE A 96 -24.99 -1.10 -6.97
N THR A 97 -24.20 -0.70 -7.96
CA THR A 97 -24.33 -1.15 -9.36
C THR A 97 -23.07 -1.87 -9.80
N ILE A 98 -23.22 -3.06 -10.37
CA ILE A 98 -22.13 -3.80 -11.01
C ILE A 98 -21.94 -3.23 -12.42
N ARG A 99 -20.69 -2.94 -12.80
CA ARG A 99 -20.38 -2.49 -14.15
C ARG A 99 -20.40 -3.68 -15.10
N GLU A 100 -21.45 -3.80 -15.91
CA GLU A 100 -21.50 -4.74 -17.02
C GLU A 100 -21.12 -4.01 -18.31
N SER A 101 -20.22 -4.62 -19.10
CA SER A 101 -19.90 -4.11 -20.44
C SER A 101 -20.84 -4.77 -21.44
N GLU A 102 -21.56 -3.98 -22.24
CA GLU A 102 -22.43 -4.50 -23.30
C GLU A 102 -21.67 -5.35 -24.34
N ASN A 103 -20.36 -5.12 -24.46
CA ASN A 103 -19.48 -5.76 -25.46
C ASN A 103 -18.57 -6.84 -24.87
N SER A 104 -18.72 -7.23 -23.60
CA SER A 104 -17.82 -8.19 -22.97
C SER A 104 -18.56 -9.09 -21.99
N LYS A 105 -18.14 -10.35 -21.87
CA LYS A 105 -18.61 -11.20 -20.77
C LYS A 105 -18.19 -10.53 -19.45
N GLY A 106 -19.17 -10.17 -18.62
CA GLY A 106 -18.92 -9.64 -17.29
C GLY A 106 -18.09 -10.61 -16.46
N ILE A 107 -17.15 -10.08 -15.68
CA ILE A 107 -16.32 -10.86 -14.75
C ILE A 107 -17.18 -11.24 -13.54
N ASP A 108 -17.23 -12.54 -13.21
CA ASP A 108 -17.92 -13.00 -12.01
C ASP A 108 -17.16 -12.58 -10.75
N ILE A 109 -17.86 -12.47 -9.62
CA ILE A 109 -17.26 -12.09 -8.34
C ILE A 109 -16.16 -13.06 -7.91
N LYS A 110 -16.25 -14.34 -8.32
CA LYS A 110 -15.21 -15.36 -8.05
C LYS A 110 -13.93 -15.06 -8.81
N ASP A 111 -14.04 -14.75 -10.10
CA ASP A 111 -12.89 -14.39 -10.94
C ASP A 111 -12.23 -13.11 -10.44
N LEU A 112 -13.04 -12.13 -10.01
CA LEU A 112 -12.53 -10.91 -9.37
C LEU A 112 -11.78 -11.22 -8.06
N ALA A 113 -12.34 -12.07 -7.20
CA ALA A 113 -11.69 -12.44 -5.94
C ALA A 113 -10.34 -13.14 -6.19
N GLN A 114 -10.28 -14.00 -7.19
CA GLN A 114 -9.05 -14.67 -7.60
C GLN A 114 -8.01 -13.68 -8.16
N LEU A 115 -8.42 -12.78 -9.05
CA LEU A 115 -7.55 -11.71 -9.56
C LEU A 115 -7.00 -10.83 -8.44
N ARG A 116 -7.88 -10.44 -7.51
CA ARG A 116 -7.50 -9.64 -6.33
C ARG A 116 -6.49 -10.40 -5.45
N GLN A 117 -6.62 -11.71 -5.31
CA GLN A 117 -5.66 -12.52 -4.57
C GLN A 117 -4.30 -12.59 -5.27
N TRP A 118 -4.25 -12.73 -6.59
CA TRP A 118 -2.98 -12.73 -7.33
C TRP A 118 -2.24 -11.40 -7.19
N ILE A 119 -2.94 -10.28 -7.36
CA ILE A 119 -2.35 -8.95 -7.19
C ILE A 119 -1.85 -8.76 -5.76
N LYS A 120 -2.57 -9.28 -4.76
CA LYS A 120 -2.11 -9.26 -3.37
C LYS A 120 -0.82 -10.07 -3.17
N ASN A 121 -0.74 -11.28 -3.71
CA ASN A 121 0.44 -12.13 -3.58
C ASN A 121 1.69 -11.47 -4.18
N ASP A 122 1.53 -10.84 -5.36
CA ASP A 122 2.61 -10.09 -6.00
C ASP A 122 3.00 -8.86 -5.17
N ALA A 123 2.01 -8.13 -4.64
CA ALA A 123 2.24 -6.98 -3.76
C ALA A 123 3.00 -7.38 -2.49
N ASP A 124 2.62 -8.50 -1.85
CA ASP A 124 3.28 -9.02 -0.65
C ASP A 124 4.74 -9.43 -0.94
N THR A 125 5.01 -10.01 -2.12
CA THR A 125 6.39 -10.32 -2.55
C THR A 125 7.22 -9.05 -2.76
N LEU A 126 6.65 -8.01 -3.37
CA LEU A 126 7.32 -6.72 -3.56
C LEU A 126 7.57 -6.00 -2.23
N LYS A 127 6.63 -6.14 -1.29
CA LYS A 127 6.74 -5.65 0.08
C LYS A 127 7.90 -6.29 0.84
N GLU A 128 8.05 -7.61 0.73
CA GLU A 128 9.19 -8.33 1.32
C GLU A 128 10.52 -7.82 0.76
N ARG A 129 10.61 -7.64 -0.57
CA ARG A 129 11.80 -7.06 -1.22
C ARG A 129 12.11 -5.64 -0.73
N LEU A 130 11.10 -4.81 -0.53
CA LEU A 130 11.28 -3.47 0.05
C LEU A 130 11.83 -3.56 1.48
N THR A 131 11.30 -4.47 2.28
CA THR A 131 11.75 -4.69 3.66
C THR A 131 13.21 -5.16 3.70
N ASP A 132 13.59 -6.07 2.81
CA ASP A 132 14.97 -6.56 2.72
C ASP A 132 15.95 -5.48 2.21
N PHE A 133 15.49 -4.59 1.34
CA PHE A 133 16.26 -3.41 0.93
C PHE A 133 16.52 -2.47 2.13
N LEU A 134 15.48 -2.16 2.92
CA LEU A 134 15.60 -1.32 4.12
C LEU A 134 16.52 -1.96 5.17
N ARG A 135 16.48 -3.29 5.33
CA ARG A 135 17.39 -4.03 6.21
C ARG A 135 18.85 -3.91 5.79
N SER A 136 19.13 -4.02 4.50
CA SER A 136 20.50 -3.94 3.98
C SER A 136 21.08 -2.52 3.98
N HIS A 137 20.22 -1.49 3.94
CA HIS A 137 20.62 -0.08 3.92
C HIS A 137 20.30 0.65 5.24
N ARG A 138 20.32 -0.07 6.37
CA ARG A 138 19.97 0.49 7.69
C ARG A 138 20.84 1.69 8.10
N GLU A 139 22.10 1.70 7.69
CA GLU A 139 23.02 2.82 7.95
C GLU A 139 22.61 4.11 7.21
N VAL A 140 21.97 3.96 6.06
CA VAL A 140 21.47 5.05 5.21
C VAL A 140 20.13 5.59 5.71
N TYR A 141 19.28 4.70 6.26
CA TYR A 141 17.95 5.04 6.78
C TYR A 141 17.89 4.84 8.30
N PRO A 142 18.52 5.69 9.12
CA PRO A 142 18.60 5.52 10.56
C PRO A 142 17.24 5.64 11.28
N LEU A 143 16.28 6.34 10.67
CA LEU A 143 14.91 6.47 11.19
C LEU A 143 14.07 5.20 10.98
N TRP A 144 14.52 4.29 10.12
CA TRP A 144 13.83 3.04 9.90
C TRP A 144 14.05 2.09 11.08
N ILE A 145 12.95 1.74 11.75
CA ILE A 145 12.94 0.79 12.85
C ILE A 145 12.10 -0.39 12.42
N PRO A 146 12.67 -1.61 12.29
CA PRO A 146 11.87 -2.78 11.97
C PRO A 146 10.84 -3.02 13.07
N ASP A 147 9.61 -3.40 12.70
CA ASP A 147 8.53 -3.74 13.63
C ASP A 147 8.96 -4.75 14.71
N ASN A 148 9.92 -5.62 14.38
CA ASN A 148 10.53 -6.61 15.26
C ASN A 148 11.32 -6.02 16.44
N ALA A 149 11.64 -4.72 16.41
CA ALA A 149 12.33 -4.04 17.51
C ALA A 149 11.38 -3.55 18.60
N CYS A 150 10.07 -3.48 18.31
CA CYS A 150 9.06 -3.38 19.34
C CYS A 150 8.69 -4.81 19.75
N ASP A 151 9.55 -5.43 20.58
CA ASP A 151 9.16 -6.58 21.38
C ASP A 151 7.90 -6.20 22.14
N LYS A 152 6.74 -6.59 21.60
CA LYS A 152 5.55 -6.81 22.41
C LYS A 152 5.73 -8.11 23.16
N GLN A 153 6.83 -8.21 23.90
CA GLN A 153 7.00 -9.12 25.03
C GLN A 153 6.50 -8.41 26.30
N GLY A 154 5.38 -7.70 26.17
CA GLY A 154 4.53 -7.44 27.31
C GLY A 154 3.64 -8.65 27.44
N ASP A 155 4.15 -9.67 28.12
CA ASP A 155 3.35 -10.76 28.65
C ASP A 155 2.18 -10.09 29.39
N PHE A 156 0.96 -10.14 28.82
CA PHE A 156 -0.22 -9.62 29.48
C PHE A 156 -0.54 -10.62 30.59
N ASP A 157 0.15 -10.47 31.73
CA ASP A 157 -0.24 -11.10 32.98
C ASP A 157 -1.58 -10.48 33.37
N SER A 158 -2.65 -11.16 32.96
CA SER A 158 -4.03 -10.77 33.25
C SER A 158 -4.37 -10.80 34.75
N GLY A 159 -3.43 -11.20 35.63
CA GLY A 159 -3.55 -11.12 37.09
C GLY A 159 -4.71 -11.95 37.68
N PHE A 160 -5.42 -12.71 36.84
CA PHE A 160 -6.57 -13.52 37.23
C PHE A 160 -6.10 -14.89 37.71
N PHE A 161 -5.67 -14.96 38.96
CA PHE A 161 -5.47 -16.23 39.67
C PHE A 161 -6.81 -16.73 40.21
N PHE A 162 -7.40 -17.74 39.57
CA PHE A 162 -8.48 -18.50 40.18
C PHE A 162 -7.91 -19.33 41.34
N ARG A 163 -8.07 -18.84 42.58
CA ARG A 163 -7.90 -19.70 43.76
C ARG A 163 -9.03 -20.73 43.75
N GLY A 164 -8.67 -21.96 43.40
CA GLY A 164 -9.54 -23.13 43.56
C GLY A 164 -10.03 -23.25 44.99
N LYS A 165 -11.33 -23.50 45.15
CA LYS A 165 -11.90 -24.10 46.35
C LYS A 165 -11.82 -25.61 46.24
#